data_AF-A0A3D3B415-F1
#
_entry.id   AF-A0A3D3B415-F1
#
_cell.length_a   1.000
_cell.length_b   1.000
_cell.length_c   1.000
_cell.angle_alpha   90.00
_cell.angle_beta   90.00
_cell.angle_gamma   90.00
#
_symmetry.space_group_name_H-M   'P 1'
#
loop_
_entity.id
_entity.type
_entity.pdbx_description
1 polymer ?
#
loop_
_entity_poly.entity_id
_entity_poly.type
_entity_poly.pdbx_seq_one_letter_code
_entity_poly.pdbx_strand_id
1 'polypeptide(L)' 'MFQKHTVEIEWAGRPLKLETGRIARQADGAVLATYGGTSVLATAVAAKEPRAGIDFFPLTVNYQEKTFAAGKIPGGFIK' A
#
# COMPACT_ATOMS: atom_id res chain seq x y z
N MET A 1 -17.27 15.39 -4.60
CA MET A 1 -16.68 14.53 -5.65
C MET A 1 -15.25 14.23 -5.23
N PHE A 2 -14.87 12.97 -5.08
CA PHE A 2 -13.57 12.61 -4.49
C PHE A 2 -12.44 12.91 -5.47
N GLN A 3 -11.45 13.69 -5.04
CA GLN A 3 -10.32 14.08 -5.89
C GLN A 3 -9.19 13.05 -5.75
N LYS A 4 -8.86 12.41 -6.86
CA LYS A 4 -7.64 11.64 -7.01
C LYS A 4 -6.48 12.63 -7.11
N HIS A 5 -5.43 12.41 -6.31
CA HIS A 5 -4.18 13.15 -6.43
C HIS A 5 -3.09 12.21 -6.94
N THR A 6 -2.23 12.71 -7.81
CA THR A 6 -1.18 11.93 -8.44
C THR A 6 0.05 12.79 -8.65
N VAL A 7 1.19 12.28 -8.23
CA VAL A 7 2.51 12.86 -8.48
C VAL A 7 3.32 11.83 -9.24
N GLU A 8 4.05 12.30 -10.25
CA GLU A 8 4.89 11.46 -11.10
C GLU A 8 6.27 12.12 -11.24
N ILE A 9 7.31 11.31 -11.08
CA ILE A 9 8.70 11.74 -11.24
C ILE A 9 9.47 10.73 -12.08
N GLU A 10 10.45 11.20 -12.83
CA GLU A 10 11.45 10.33 -13.44
C GLU A 10 12.46 9.91 -12.38
N TRP A 11 12.59 8.60 -12.16
CA TRP A 11 13.51 8.05 -11.18
C TRP A 11 14.31 6.88 -11.78
N ALA A 12 15.62 7.08 -11.92
CA ALA A 12 16.53 6.13 -12.54
C ALA A 12 16.05 5.64 -13.93
N GLY A 13 15.59 6.59 -14.77
CA GLY A 13 15.17 6.35 -16.16
C GLY A 13 13.83 5.62 -16.32
N ARG A 14 13.00 5.59 -15.26
CA ARG A 14 11.65 5.02 -15.29
C ARG A 14 10.70 5.95 -14.52
N PRO A 15 9.42 6.05 -14.94
CA PRO A 15 8.44 6.83 -14.22
C PRO A 15 8.08 6.15 -12.90
N LEU A 16 8.23 6.89 -11.81
CA LEU A 16 7.67 6.59 -10.49
C LEU A 16 6.43 7.43 -10.28
N LYS A 17 5.30 6.76 -10.08
CA LYS A 17 3.98 7.37 -9.88
C LYS A 17 3.44 7.03 -8.50
N LEU A 18 2.97 8.04 -7.79
CA LEU A 18 2.30 7.92 -6.50
C LEU A 18 0.88 8.46 -6.61
N GLU A 19 -0.12 7.63 -6.33
CA GLU A 19 -1.54 7.99 -6.41
C GLU A 19 -2.25 7.80 -5.07
N THR A 20 -3.08 8.78 -4.66
CA THR A 20 -3.92 8.69 -3.47
C THR A 20 -5.35 9.19 -3.74
N GLY A 21 -6.29 8.90 -2.83
CA GLY A 21 -7.68 9.34 -2.89
C GLY A 21 -8.63 8.44 -3.69
N ARG A 22 -8.13 7.43 -4.42
CA ARG A 22 -8.96 6.48 -5.19
C ARG A 22 -9.26 5.18 -4.44
N ILE A 23 -8.25 4.56 -3.83
CA ILE A 23 -8.31 3.20 -3.24
C ILE A 23 -8.12 3.27 -1.72
N ALA A 24 -8.74 2.33 -0.98
CA ALA A 24 -8.55 2.15 0.47
C ALA A 24 -8.75 3.42 1.31
N ARG A 25 -9.73 4.25 0.94
CA ARG A 25 -9.99 5.58 1.52
C ARG A 25 -10.38 5.59 3.01
N GLN A 26 -10.65 4.43 3.60
CA GLN A 26 -10.93 4.30 5.02
C GLN A 26 -9.66 4.13 5.86
N ALA A 27 -8.52 3.83 5.24
CA ALA A 27 -7.24 3.92 5.92
C ALA A 27 -6.88 5.40 6.14
N ASP A 28 -6.12 5.69 7.20
CA ASP A 28 -5.65 7.06 7.48
C ASP A 28 -4.73 7.58 6.36
N GLY A 29 -3.95 6.68 5.75
CA GLY A 29 -3.18 6.94 4.54
C GLY A 29 -3.22 5.75 3.58
N ALA A 30 -3.41 6.02 2.30
CA ALA A 30 -3.35 5.01 1.24
C ALA A 30 -2.68 5.56 -0.01
N VAL A 31 -1.66 4.86 -0.52
CA VAL A 31 -0.93 5.22 -1.74
C VAL A 31 -0.78 3.99 -2.63
N LEU A 32 -1.22 4.13 -3.89
CA LEU A 32 -0.86 3.21 -4.96
C LEU A 32 0.41 3.74 -5.62
N ALA A 33 1.51 3.03 -5.44
CA ALA A 33 2.77 3.33 -6.08
C ALA A 33 2.95 2.44 -7.31
N THR A 34 3.36 3.04 -8.43
CA THR A 34 3.67 2.33 -9.67
C THR A 34 5.06 2.75 -10.13
N TYR A 35 5.91 1.78 -10.44
CA TYR A 35 7.26 2.03 -10.94
C TYR A 35 7.61 1.02 -12.03
N GLY A 36 7.89 1.51 -13.25
CA GLY A 36 8.35 0.66 -14.35
C GLY A 36 7.42 -0.54 -14.69
N GLY A 37 6.12 -0.42 -14.46
CA GLY A 37 5.12 -1.47 -14.70
C GLY A 37 4.73 -2.31 -13.48
N THR A 38 5.51 -2.26 -12.39
CA THR A 38 5.15 -2.89 -11.11
C THR A 38 4.30 -1.93 -10.28
N SER A 39 3.24 -2.44 -9.65
CA SER A 39 2.38 -1.63 -8.76
C SER A 39 2.22 -2.27 -7.39
N VAL A 40 2.24 -1.45 -6.34
CA VAL A 40 2.02 -1.85 -4.95
C VAL A 40 1.06 -0.88 -4.26
N LEU A 41 0.18 -1.41 -3.42
CA LEU A 41 -0.71 -0.61 -2.56
C LEU A 41 -0.13 -0.60 -1.14
N ALA A 42 0.19 0.59 -0.64
CA ALA A 42 0.57 0.80 0.75
C ALA A 42 -0.58 1.49 1.51
N THR A 43 -0.93 0.95 2.67
CA THR A 43 -1.90 1.57 3.59
C THR A 43 -1.28 1.71 4.97
N ALA A 44 -1.52 2.85 5.61
CA ALA A 44 -1.14 3.13 6.98
C ALA A 44 -2.40 3.45 7.79
N VAL A 45 -2.51 2.83 8.96
CA VAL A 45 -3.59 3.08 9.92
C VAL A 45 -2.97 3.22 11.31
N ALA A 46 -3.49 4.17 12.08
CA ALA A 46 -3.04 4.43 13.43
C ALA A 46 -4.25 4.54 14.36
N ALA A 47 -4.14 3.95 15.56
CA ALA A 47 -5.12 4.21 16.60
C ALA A 47 -5.04 5.68 17.02
N LYS A 48 -6.20 6.33 17.17
CA LYS A 48 -6.27 7.73 17.62
C LYS A 48 -5.84 7.90 19.07
N GLU A 49 -5.97 6.84 19.86
CA GLU A 49 -5.62 6.79 21.28
C GLU A 49 -4.64 5.66 21.55
N PRO A 50 -3.65 5.87 22.44
CA PRO A 50 -2.73 4.82 22.84
C PRO A 50 -3.45 3.74 23.63
N ARG A 51 -3.02 2.48 23.47
CA ARG A 51 -3.57 1.36 24.25
C ARG A 51 -3.13 1.50 25.71
N ALA A 52 -4.08 1.43 26.64
CA ALA A 52 -3.76 1.49 28.07
C ALA A 52 -2.83 0.35 28.50
N GLY A 53 -1.86 0.66 29.37
CA GLY A 53 -0.96 -0.33 29.97
C GLY A 53 0.17 -0.82 29.06
N ILE A 54 0.47 -0.13 27.97
CA ILE A 54 1.65 -0.41 27.13
C ILE A 54 2.81 0.53 27.48
N ASP A 55 4.03 0.00 27.46
CA ASP A 55 5.29 0.72 27.70
C ASP A 55 6.19 0.81 26.44
N PHE A 56 5.68 0.32 25.30
CA PHE A 56 6.38 0.31 24.01
C PHE A 56 5.48 0.83 22.88
N PHE A 57 6.07 1.08 21.71
CA PHE A 57 5.35 1.51 20.51
C PHE A 57 4.91 0.29 19.65
N PRO A 58 3.62 -0.06 19.60
CA PRO A 58 3.14 -1.23 18.88
C PRO A 58 3.01 -0.92 17.38
N LEU A 59 4.10 -1.09 16.64
CA LEU A 59 4.13 -1.00 15.19
C LEU A 59 4.14 -2.39 14.56
N THR A 60 3.34 -2.58 13.51
CA THR A 60 3.37 -3.80 12.70
C THR A 60 3.42 -3.44 11.23
N VAL A 61 4.29 -4.12 10.50
CA VAL A 61 4.42 -3.96 9.04
C VAL A 61 4.12 -5.30 8.39
N ASN A 62 3.15 -5.30 7.49
CA ASN A 62 2.78 -6.49 6.72
C ASN A 62 3.10 -6.23 5.25
N TYR A 63 4.12 -6.91 4.73
CA TYR A 63 4.38 -7.00 3.30
C TYR A 63 3.82 -8.32 2.77
N GLN A 64 2.95 -8.24 1.77
CA GLN A 64 2.32 -9.41 1.16
C GLN A 64 2.38 -9.32 -0.36
N GLU A 65 2.81 -10.41 -0.97
CA GLU A 65 2.76 -10.58 -2.42
C GLU A 65 1.51 -11.39 -2.80
N LYS A 66 0.87 -10.97 -3.88
CA LYS A 66 -0.24 -11.72 -4.46
C LYS A 66 0.25 -12.40 -5.73
N THR A 67 0.07 -13.71 -5.84
CA THR A 67 0.55 -14.50 -7.00
C THR A 67 -0.04 -14.02 -8.32
N PHE A 68 -1.27 -13.47 -8.29
CA PHE A 68 -1.90 -12.88 -9.47
C PHE A 68 -1.13 -11.68 -10.03
N ALA A 69 -0.30 -11.00 -9.22
CA ALA A 69 0.53 -9.89 -9.68
C ALA A 69 1.57 -10.33 -10.73
N ALA A 70 1.92 -11.62 -10.73
CA ALA A 70 2.77 -12.25 -11.74
C ALA A 70 1.98 -13.18 -12.69
N GLY A 71 0.65 -13.11 -12.71
CA GLY A 71 -0.21 -13.96 -13.54
C GLY A 71 -0.25 -15.44 -13.13
N LYS A 72 0.07 -15.77 -11.86
CA LYS A 72 0.13 -17.14 -11.36
C LYS A 72 -0.99 -17.45 -10.36
N ILE A 73 -1.46 -18.70 -10.39
CA ILE A 73 -2.35 -19.27 -9.35
C ILE A 73 -1.48 -19.86 -8.24
N PRO A 74 -1.82 -19.70 -6.95
CA PRO A 74 -1.07 -20.34 -5.85
C PRO A 74 -1.02 -21.86 -6.03
N GLY A 75 0.18 -22.44 -5.94
CA GLY A 75 0.40 -23.89 -6.10
C GLY A 75 0.16 -24.71 -4.82
N GLY A 76 -0.41 -24.11 -3.77
CA GLY A 76 -0.65 -24.76 -2.48
C GLY A 76 -1.88 -25.67 -2.47
N PHE A 77 -1.97 -26.54 -1.45
CA PHE A 77 -3.09 -27.48 -1.26
C PHE A 77 -4.44 -26.77 -1.02
N ILE A 78 -4.40 -25.57 -0.43
CA ILE A 78 -5.55 -24.68 -0.26
C ILE A 78 -5.39 -23.56 -1.30
N LYS A 79 -6.29 -23.54 -2.30
CA LYS A 79 -6.32 -22.55 -3.39
C LYS A 79 -7.01 -21.27 -2.98
#